data_AF-A0A2V7XJH5-F1
#
_entry.id   AF-A0A2V7XJH5-F1
#
_cell.length_a   1.000
_cell.length_b   1.000
_cell.length_c   1.000
_cell.angle_alpha   90.00
_cell.angle_beta   90.00
_cell.angle_gamma   90.00
#
_symmetry.space_group_name_H-M   'P 1'
#
loop_
_entity.id
_entity.type
_entity.pdbx_description
1 polymer ?
#
loop_
_entity_poly.entity_id
_entity_poly.type
_entity_poly.pdbx_seq_one_letter_code
_entity_poly.pdbx_strand_id
1 'polypeptide(L)'
;MATVSPELLAQHNLTVDEYERIRKALGRDPNLTELGLFSVMWSEHCSYKSSRIHLKTLPTEGPRVLQGPGENAGAVDIGDGLAAVFKIESHNHPSFIEPYQGAATGVGGILRDIFTMGARPIAILDSLRFGPPTDPHTRRLIAGVVAGIGGYGNAFGCPTVGGEVMFEDCYAKNPLVNAFCLGLARAD
;
A
#
# COMPACT_ATOMS: atom_id res chain seq x y z
N MET A 1 -0.92 25.04 27.82
CA MET A 1 -0.63 23.95 26.86
C MET A 1 -1.55 22.80 27.21
N ALA A 2 -2.19 22.17 26.23
CA ALA A 2 -3.09 21.05 26.50
C ALA A 2 -2.27 19.88 27.07
N THR A 3 -2.59 19.47 28.30
CA THR A 3 -1.98 18.30 28.93
C THR A 3 -2.43 17.06 28.17
N VAL A 4 -1.49 16.27 27.64
CA VAL A 4 -1.83 15.03 26.92
C VAL A 4 -2.43 14.04 27.92
N SER A 5 -3.73 13.72 27.73
CA SER A 5 -4.45 12.81 28.62
C SER A 5 -4.41 11.36 28.08
N PRO A 6 -4.65 10.35 28.93
CA PRO A 6 -4.77 8.96 28.50
C PRO A 6 -5.83 8.75 27.40
N GLU A 7 -6.95 9.49 27.48
CA GLU A 7 -8.03 9.43 26.48
C GLU A 7 -7.54 9.96 25.13
N LEU A 8 -6.75 11.04 25.14
CA LEU A 8 -6.18 11.60 23.92
C LEU A 8 -5.18 10.64 23.26
N LEU A 9 -4.37 9.95 24.05
CA LEU A 9 -3.46 8.91 23.56
C LEU A 9 -4.22 7.75 22.92
N ALA A 10 -5.28 7.28 23.57
CA ALA A 10 -6.14 6.22 23.06
C ALA A 10 -6.81 6.60 21.73
N GLN A 11 -7.29 7.84 21.60
CA GLN A 11 -7.84 8.35 20.34
C GLN A 11 -6.81 8.37 19.20
N HIS A 12 -5.53 8.55 19.54
CA HIS A 12 -4.43 8.53 18.59
C HIS A 12 -3.82 7.12 18.40
N ASN A 13 -4.39 6.08 19.01
CA ASN A 13 -3.84 4.72 19.01
C ASN A 13 -2.37 4.65 19.44
N LEU A 14 -1.95 5.55 20.34
CA LEU A 14 -0.60 5.57 20.90
C LEU A 14 -0.61 4.88 22.25
N THR A 15 0.34 3.99 22.45
CA THR A 15 0.61 3.42 23.78
C THR A 15 1.32 4.42 24.69
N VAL A 16 1.28 4.19 26.00
CA VAL A 16 2.01 5.02 26.97
C VAL A 16 3.52 4.99 26.70
N ASP A 17 4.05 3.83 26.31
CA ASP A 17 5.47 3.69 25.97
C ASP A 17 5.85 4.47 24.70
N GLU A 18 4.98 4.47 23.68
CA GLU A 18 5.18 5.30 22.48
C GLU A 18 5.16 6.79 22.83
N TYR A 19 4.23 7.22 23.69
CA TYR A 19 4.18 8.60 24.17
C TYR A 19 5.46 9.01 24.91
N GLU A 20 5.95 8.21 25.85
CA GLU A 20 7.19 8.52 26.58
C GLU A 20 8.41 8.56 25.65
N ARG A 21 8.45 7.73 24.61
CA ARG A 21 9.48 7.81 23.56
C ARG A 21 9.38 9.10 22.75
N ILE A 22 8.17 9.57 22.45
CA ILE A 22 7.94 10.86 21.76
C ILE A 22 8.46 12.01 22.62
N ARG A 23 8.07 12.06 23.90
CA ARG A 23 8.54 13.09 24.84
C ARG A 23 10.06 13.11 24.93
N LYS A 24 10.66 11.92 25.07
CA LYS A 24 12.13 11.78 25.12
C LYS A 24 12.80 12.28 23.84
N ALA A 25 12.22 12.00 22.67
CA ALA A 25 12.77 12.46 21.39
C ALA A 25 12.65 13.98 21.21
N LEU A 26 11.56 14.59 21.70
CA LEU A 26 11.33 16.03 21.60
C LEU A 26 11.99 16.85 22.72
N GLY A 27 12.33 16.21 23.84
CA GLY A 27 12.79 16.88 25.07
C GLY A 27 11.68 17.67 25.79
N ARG A 28 10.42 17.50 25.39
CA ARG A 28 9.23 18.17 25.94
C ARG A 28 7.96 17.40 25.56
N ASP A 29 6.82 17.82 26.09
CA ASP A 29 5.53 17.29 25.65
C ASP A 29 5.22 17.72 24.20
N PRO A 30 4.71 16.79 23.35
CA PRO A 30 4.23 17.14 22.02
C PRO A 30 2.97 18.00 22.10
N ASN A 31 2.82 18.94 21.17
CA ASN A 31 1.52 19.57 20.93
C ASN A 31 0.58 18.61 20.15
N LEU A 32 -0.70 18.98 19.99
CA LEU A 32 -1.69 18.13 19.33
C LEU A 32 -1.31 17.76 17.89
N THR A 33 -0.74 18.70 17.14
CA THR A 33 -0.30 18.46 15.76
C THR A 33 0.86 17.48 15.72
N GLU A 34 1.87 17.66 16.58
CA GLU A 34 3.00 16.75 16.69
C GLU A 34 2.56 15.34 17.11
N LEU A 35 1.64 15.25 18.07
CA LEU A 35 1.05 13.97 18.51
C LEU A 35 0.34 13.26 17.35
N GLY A 36 -0.43 14.00 16.55
CA GLY A 36 -1.08 13.50 15.33
C GLY A 36 -0.08 13.04 14.26
N LEU A 37 1.05 13.74 14.09
CA LEU A 37 2.09 13.32 13.17
C LEU A 37 2.73 12.00 13.64
N PHE A 38 3.08 11.89 14.92
CA PHE A 38 3.63 10.66 15.46
C PHE A 38 2.66 9.49 15.37
N SER A 39 1.36 9.69 15.65
CA SER A 39 0.38 8.61 15.61
C SER A 39 0.26 7.97 14.23
N VAL A 40 0.24 8.79 13.17
CA VAL A 40 0.18 8.29 11.79
C VAL A 40 1.51 7.65 11.39
N MET A 41 2.63 8.33 11.64
CA MET A 41 3.95 7.86 11.21
C MET A 41 4.42 6.59 11.94
N TRP A 42 3.96 6.36 13.18
CA TRP A 42 4.29 5.16 13.97
C TRP A 42 3.17 4.10 13.96
N SER A 43 2.14 4.29 13.15
CA SER A 43 1.15 3.25 12.85
C SER A 43 1.82 2.02 12.20
N GLU A 44 1.19 0.85 12.30
CA GLU A 44 1.72 -0.36 11.63
C GLU A 44 1.84 -0.16 10.12
N HIS A 45 0.85 0.52 9.52
CA HIS A 45 0.79 0.79 8.09
C HIS A 45 2.00 1.59 7.58
N CYS A 46 2.49 2.56 8.35
CA CYS A 46 3.64 3.40 7.95
C CYS A 46 4.98 2.84 8.44
N SER A 47 5.03 2.28 9.65
CA SER A 47 6.30 1.92 10.30
C SER A 47 6.71 0.47 10.12
N TYR A 48 5.77 -0.41 9.73
CA TYR A 48 6.00 -1.85 9.62
C TYR A 48 6.58 -2.43 10.92
N LYS A 49 6.20 -1.88 12.09
CA LYS A 49 6.89 -2.15 13.36
C LYS A 49 6.88 -3.63 13.74
N SER A 50 5.82 -4.37 13.41
CA SER A 50 5.76 -5.82 13.63
C SER A 50 6.46 -6.63 12.54
N SER A 51 6.33 -6.22 11.27
CA SER A 51 6.76 -7.02 10.12
C SER A 51 8.21 -6.78 9.71
N ARG A 52 8.77 -5.59 9.95
CA ARG A 52 10.12 -5.19 9.52
C ARG A 52 11.20 -6.15 10.02
N ILE A 53 11.06 -6.73 11.20
CA ILE A 53 12.04 -7.71 11.72
C ILE A 53 12.08 -8.99 10.89
N HIS A 54 10.93 -9.41 10.34
CA HIS A 54 10.81 -10.59 9.51
C HIS A 54 11.21 -10.29 8.07
N LEU A 55 10.83 -9.14 7.54
CA LEU A 55 11.16 -8.75 6.16
C LEU A 55 12.68 -8.59 5.93
N LYS A 56 13.44 -8.26 6.98
CA LYS A 56 14.91 -8.16 6.93
C LYS A 56 15.62 -9.49 6.63
N THR A 57 14.94 -10.63 6.75
CA THR A 57 15.55 -11.95 6.47
C THR A 57 15.46 -12.33 4.99
N LEU A 58 14.68 -11.59 4.19
CA LEU A 58 14.53 -11.86 2.77
C LEU A 58 15.80 -11.46 2.00
N PRO A 59 16.28 -12.28 1.05
CA PRO A 59 17.42 -11.92 0.21
C PRO A 59 17.05 -10.75 -0.71
N THR A 60 17.87 -9.71 -0.71
CA THR A 60 17.65 -8.49 -1.51
C THR A 60 18.69 -8.23 -2.58
N GLU A 61 19.75 -9.03 -2.62
CA GLU A 61 20.85 -8.88 -3.57
C GLU A 61 20.70 -9.85 -4.74
N GLY A 62 21.10 -9.40 -5.93
CA GLY A 62 21.13 -10.22 -7.13
C GLY A 62 21.78 -9.48 -8.29
N PRO A 63 22.34 -10.19 -9.29
CA PRO A 63 23.14 -9.60 -10.35
C PRO A 63 22.37 -8.61 -11.25
N ARG A 64 21.03 -8.70 -11.26
CA ARG A 64 20.16 -7.81 -12.03
C ARG A 64 19.40 -6.81 -11.16
N VAL A 65 19.62 -6.80 -9.84
CA VAL A 65 18.93 -5.85 -8.96
C VAL A 65 19.60 -4.49 -9.10
N LEU A 66 18.86 -3.53 -9.67
CA LEU A 66 19.30 -2.13 -9.78
C LEU A 66 18.87 -1.34 -8.54
N GLN A 67 17.68 -1.62 -8.01
CA GLN A 67 17.14 -1.02 -6.80
C GLN A 67 16.38 -2.06 -5.98
N GLY A 68 16.86 -2.33 -4.76
CA GLY A 68 16.19 -3.18 -3.78
C GLY A 68 15.21 -2.39 -2.88
N PRO A 69 14.75 -2.99 -1.77
CA PRO A 69 13.88 -2.30 -0.80
C PRO A 69 14.52 -1.03 -0.23
N GLY A 70 13.77 0.07 -0.17
CA GLY A 70 14.22 1.35 0.41
C GLY A 70 13.60 2.56 -0.27
N GLU A 71 13.36 2.46 -1.58
CA GLU A 71 12.69 3.47 -2.40
C GLU A 71 11.21 3.12 -2.64
N ASN A 72 10.51 3.97 -3.39
CA ASN A 72 9.09 3.79 -3.70
C ASN A 72 8.80 2.50 -4.48
N ALA A 73 9.75 1.96 -5.25
CA ALA A 73 9.59 0.68 -5.94
C ALA A 73 10.93 -0.04 -6.14
N GLY A 74 10.87 -1.35 -6.45
CA GLY A 74 12.05 -2.12 -6.83
C GLY A 74 12.34 -2.01 -8.33
N ALA A 75 13.60 -2.15 -8.73
CA ALA A 75 14.02 -2.12 -10.12
C ALA A 75 14.99 -3.24 -10.46
N VAL A 76 14.81 -3.86 -11.63
CA VAL A 76 15.70 -4.89 -12.16
C VAL A 76 16.11 -4.59 -13.59
N ASP A 77 17.37 -4.91 -13.95
CA ASP A 77 17.87 -4.87 -15.30
C ASP A 77 17.24 -5.98 -16.15
N ILE A 78 16.67 -5.60 -17.29
CA ILE A 78 16.06 -6.52 -18.25
C ILE A 78 16.86 -6.64 -19.56
N GLY A 79 18.03 -6.00 -19.66
CA GLY A 79 18.86 -5.94 -20.85
C GLY A 79 18.56 -4.73 -21.72
N ASP A 80 19.33 -4.58 -22.80
CA ASP A 80 19.17 -3.52 -23.82
C ASP A 80 19.16 -2.07 -23.26
N GLY A 81 19.79 -1.88 -22.09
CA GLY A 81 19.81 -0.60 -21.37
C GLY A 81 18.45 -0.21 -20.78
N LEU A 82 17.59 -1.18 -20.50
CA LEU A 82 16.27 -0.98 -19.91
C LEU A 82 16.17 -1.59 -18.51
N ALA A 83 15.38 -0.93 -17.67
CA ALA A 83 15.03 -1.40 -16.33
C ALA A 83 13.51 -1.64 -16.24
N ALA A 84 13.13 -2.74 -15.60
CA ALA A 84 11.77 -3.00 -15.16
C ALA A 84 11.62 -2.51 -13.72
N VAL A 85 10.74 -1.54 -13.51
CA VAL A 85 10.43 -0.98 -12.19
C VAL A 85 9.05 -1.42 -11.76
N PHE A 86 8.93 -2.00 -10.58
CA PHE A 86 7.66 -2.59 -10.15
C PHE A 86 7.48 -2.59 -8.63
N LYS A 87 6.21 -2.60 -8.23
CA LYS A 87 5.77 -2.75 -6.85
C LYS A 87 4.34 -3.31 -6.83
N ILE A 88 3.94 -3.83 -5.68
CA ILE A 88 2.57 -4.19 -5.38
C ILE A 88 2.14 -3.47 -4.08
N GLU A 89 0.91 -2.96 -4.06
CA GLU A 89 0.29 -2.33 -2.90
C GLU A 89 -1.07 -2.96 -2.60
N SER A 90 -1.62 -2.68 -1.41
CA SER A 90 -2.94 -3.18 -1.00
C SER A 90 -3.84 -2.03 -0.55
N HIS A 91 -5.13 -2.12 -0.87
CA HIS A 91 -6.13 -1.15 -0.44
C HIS A 91 -7.40 -1.82 0.11
N ASN A 92 -7.20 -2.81 0.97
CA ASN A 92 -8.20 -3.74 1.48
C ASN A 92 -9.36 -3.06 2.23
N HIS A 93 -9.06 -2.37 3.33
CA HIS A 93 -10.09 -1.78 4.19
C HIS A 93 -10.89 -0.69 3.46
N PRO A 94 -10.29 0.25 2.71
CA PRO A 94 -11.07 1.21 1.93
C PRO A 94 -11.97 0.54 0.90
N SER A 95 -11.47 -0.48 0.19
CA SER A 95 -12.24 -1.23 -0.81
C SER A 95 -13.39 -2.05 -0.22
N PHE A 96 -13.30 -2.44 1.05
CA PHE A 96 -14.41 -3.07 1.75
C PHE A 96 -15.56 -2.09 2.01
N ILE A 97 -15.23 -0.84 2.38
CA ILE A 97 -16.21 0.19 2.73
C ILE A 97 -16.82 0.84 1.48
N GLU A 98 -15.96 1.25 0.54
CA GLU A 98 -16.33 1.87 -0.72
C GLU A 98 -15.50 1.23 -1.84
N PRO A 99 -16.06 0.25 -2.57
CA PRO A 99 -15.28 -0.63 -3.43
C PRO A 99 -14.74 0.06 -4.69
N TYR A 100 -15.44 1.05 -5.23
CA TYR A 100 -14.99 1.74 -6.44
C TYR A 100 -13.78 2.63 -6.15
N GLN A 101 -13.96 3.57 -5.23
CA GLN A 101 -12.94 4.53 -4.82
C GLN A 101 -11.78 3.81 -4.14
N GLY A 102 -12.05 2.85 -3.26
CA GLY A 102 -11.02 2.08 -2.59
C GLY A 102 -10.11 1.35 -3.59
N ALA A 103 -10.65 0.77 -4.65
CA ALA A 103 -9.82 0.12 -5.65
C ALA A 103 -9.14 1.12 -6.60
N ALA A 104 -9.87 2.16 -7.01
CA ALA A 104 -9.36 3.20 -7.91
C ALA A 104 -8.17 3.96 -7.29
N THR A 105 -8.26 4.35 -6.01
CA THR A 105 -7.14 5.02 -5.32
C THR A 105 -5.96 4.09 -5.08
N GLY A 106 -6.20 2.77 -4.99
CA GLY A 106 -5.14 1.75 -4.92
C GLY A 106 -4.34 1.70 -6.23
N VAL A 107 -5.03 1.67 -7.38
CA VAL A 107 -4.41 1.81 -8.70
C VAL A 107 -3.66 3.14 -8.84
N GLY A 108 -4.27 4.24 -8.43
CA GLY A 108 -3.62 5.55 -8.46
C GLY A 108 -2.37 5.63 -7.58
N GLY A 109 -2.37 4.97 -6.42
CA GLY A 109 -1.22 4.87 -5.51
C GLY A 109 -0.05 4.16 -6.17
N ILE A 110 -0.27 2.92 -6.62
CA ILE A 110 0.79 2.13 -7.22
C ILE A 110 1.36 2.76 -8.49
N LEU A 111 0.51 3.42 -9.31
CA LEU A 111 1.00 4.17 -10.47
C LEU A 111 1.94 5.30 -10.08
N ARG A 112 1.67 6.02 -8.98
CA ARG A 112 2.54 7.07 -8.44
C ARG A 112 3.89 6.53 -7.99
N ASP A 113 3.90 5.39 -7.32
CA ASP A 113 5.16 4.78 -6.91
C ASP A 113 6.05 4.47 -8.11
N ILE A 114 5.49 3.95 -9.20
CA ILE A 114 6.26 3.63 -10.40
C ILE A 114 6.75 4.89 -11.12
N PHE A 115 5.88 5.88 -11.36
CA PHE A 115 6.33 7.04 -12.13
C PHE A 115 7.28 7.96 -11.36
N THR A 116 7.20 7.99 -10.02
CA THR A 116 8.15 8.77 -9.20
C THR A 116 9.56 8.18 -9.22
N MET A 117 9.72 6.92 -9.62
CA MET A 117 11.02 6.30 -9.91
C MET A 117 11.55 6.66 -11.30
N GLY A 118 10.88 7.53 -12.06
CA GLY A 118 11.26 7.88 -13.43
C GLY A 118 10.87 6.83 -14.48
N ALA A 119 10.13 5.79 -14.08
CA ALA A 119 9.66 4.74 -14.98
C ALA A 119 8.29 5.10 -15.58
N ARG A 120 8.07 4.77 -16.87
CA ARG A 120 6.75 4.89 -17.50
C ARG A 120 5.91 3.67 -17.15
N PRO A 121 4.76 3.80 -16.45
CA PRO A 121 3.84 2.67 -16.26
C PRO A 121 3.38 2.07 -17.58
N ILE A 122 3.40 0.75 -17.70
CA ILE A 122 3.00 0.02 -18.91
C ILE A 122 1.99 -1.08 -18.68
N ALA A 123 1.87 -1.60 -17.46
CA ALA A 123 0.95 -2.68 -17.13
C ALA A 123 0.56 -2.65 -15.65
N ILE A 124 -0.72 -2.85 -15.38
CA ILE A 124 -1.27 -3.10 -14.05
C ILE A 124 -1.64 -4.59 -13.97
N LEU A 125 -1.44 -5.19 -12.80
CA LEU A 125 -2.02 -6.48 -12.44
C LEU A 125 -2.78 -6.36 -11.12
N ASP A 126 -3.87 -7.10 -10.97
CA ASP A 126 -4.68 -7.13 -9.76
C ASP A 126 -4.65 -8.50 -9.07
N SER A 127 -4.49 -8.50 -7.75
CA SER A 127 -4.60 -9.70 -6.92
C SER A 127 -5.77 -9.51 -5.97
N LEU A 128 -6.86 -10.23 -6.26
CA LEU A 128 -8.15 -10.03 -5.62
C LEU A 128 -8.55 -11.27 -4.82
N ARG A 129 -9.04 -11.07 -3.59
CA ARG A 129 -9.62 -12.12 -2.75
C ARG A 129 -10.96 -11.66 -2.19
N PHE A 130 -11.99 -12.47 -2.36
CA PHE A 130 -13.35 -12.16 -1.90
C PHE A 130 -13.98 -13.38 -1.21
N GLY A 131 -15.11 -13.15 -0.54
CA GLY A 131 -15.99 -14.22 -0.06
C GLY A 131 -16.65 -15.02 -1.20
N PRO A 132 -17.62 -15.90 -0.89
CA PRO A 132 -18.32 -16.66 -1.90
C PRO A 132 -19.05 -15.78 -2.93
N PRO A 133 -18.93 -16.05 -4.25
CA PRO A 133 -19.59 -15.24 -5.29
C PRO A 133 -21.13 -15.37 -5.29
N THR A 134 -21.66 -16.38 -4.58
CA THR A 134 -23.10 -16.57 -4.35
C THR A 134 -23.68 -15.54 -3.37
N ASP A 135 -22.85 -14.90 -2.54
CA ASP A 135 -23.27 -13.85 -1.62
C ASP A 135 -23.51 -12.51 -2.35
N PRO A 136 -24.70 -11.88 -2.21
CA PRO A 136 -24.98 -10.57 -2.79
C PRO A 136 -24.01 -9.46 -2.37
N HIS A 137 -23.52 -9.48 -1.12
CA HIS A 137 -22.57 -8.46 -0.65
C HIS A 137 -21.23 -8.60 -1.37
N THR A 138 -20.72 -9.82 -1.46
CA THR A 138 -19.51 -10.14 -2.23
C THR A 138 -19.63 -9.72 -3.70
N ARG A 139 -20.76 -9.98 -4.38
CA ARG A 139 -20.97 -9.50 -5.76
C ARG A 139 -20.89 -7.98 -5.90
N ARG A 140 -21.41 -7.24 -4.92
CA ARG A 140 -21.30 -5.77 -4.89
C ARG A 140 -19.85 -5.32 -4.76
N LEU A 141 -19.06 -5.95 -3.89
CA LEU A 141 -17.64 -5.65 -3.72
C LEU A 141 -16.87 -5.89 -5.03
N ILE A 142 -17.05 -7.06 -5.64
CA ILE A 142 -16.40 -7.41 -6.92
C ILE A 142 -16.73 -6.36 -8.00
N ALA A 143 -18.02 -6.05 -8.18
CA ALA A 143 -18.46 -5.10 -9.19
C ALA A 143 -17.84 -3.71 -8.99
N GLY A 144 -17.80 -3.22 -7.75
CA GLY A 144 -17.19 -1.94 -7.43
C GLY A 144 -15.67 -1.95 -7.63
N VAL A 145 -14.97 -2.97 -7.13
CA VAL A 145 -13.51 -3.07 -7.21
C VAL A 145 -13.03 -3.13 -8.66
N VAL A 146 -13.62 -4.01 -9.47
CA VAL A 146 -13.25 -4.14 -10.89
C VAL A 146 -13.57 -2.86 -11.65
N ALA A 147 -14.71 -2.23 -11.38
CA ALA A 147 -15.06 -0.94 -11.98
C ALA A 147 -14.08 0.18 -11.56
N GLY A 148 -13.61 0.19 -10.31
CA GLY A 148 -12.64 1.15 -9.80
C GLY A 148 -11.25 0.99 -10.43
N ILE A 149 -10.75 -0.25 -10.49
CA ILE A 149 -9.49 -0.61 -11.15
C ILE A 149 -9.53 -0.18 -12.61
N GLY A 150 -10.57 -0.61 -13.34
CA GLY A 150 -10.76 -0.26 -14.75
C GLY A 150 -10.94 1.24 -14.94
N GLY A 151 -11.73 1.90 -14.08
CA GLY A 151 -11.99 3.32 -14.15
C GLY A 151 -10.72 4.17 -14.08
N TYR A 152 -9.85 3.88 -13.10
CA TYR A 152 -8.59 4.62 -12.95
C TYR A 152 -7.58 4.23 -14.04
N GLY A 153 -7.35 2.94 -14.28
CA GLY A 153 -6.38 2.44 -15.27
C GLY A 153 -6.69 2.92 -16.68
N ASN A 154 -7.94 2.82 -17.13
CA ASN A 154 -8.37 3.28 -18.44
C ASN A 154 -8.23 4.79 -18.61
N ALA A 155 -8.58 5.57 -17.59
CA ALA A 155 -8.46 7.03 -17.62
C ALA A 155 -6.99 7.48 -17.62
N PHE A 156 -6.13 6.81 -16.86
CA PHE A 156 -4.69 7.08 -16.84
C PHE A 156 -3.98 6.62 -18.13
N GLY A 157 -4.54 5.62 -18.83
CA GLY A 157 -3.95 5.04 -20.03
C GLY A 157 -2.93 3.93 -19.75
N CYS A 158 -3.06 3.25 -18.61
CA CYS A 158 -2.26 2.06 -18.27
C CYS A 158 -3.18 0.82 -18.22
N PRO A 159 -2.94 -0.20 -19.06
CA PRO A 159 -3.84 -1.36 -19.13
C PRO A 159 -3.65 -2.29 -17.93
N THR A 160 -4.77 -2.78 -17.37
CA THR A 160 -4.75 -3.98 -16.54
C THR A 160 -4.63 -5.20 -17.46
N VAL A 161 -3.45 -5.83 -17.48
CA VAL A 161 -3.12 -6.89 -18.46
C VAL A 161 -3.45 -8.30 -17.96
N GLY A 162 -3.77 -8.45 -16.69
CA GLY A 162 -4.09 -9.72 -16.06
C GLY A 162 -4.07 -9.59 -14.55
N GLY A 163 -4.18 -10.72 -13.87
CA GLY A 163 -4.27 -10.75 -12.42
C GLY A 163 -4.66 -12.14 -11.93
N GLU A 164 -5.06 -12.21 -10.67
CA GLU A 164 -5.64 -13.40 -10.08
C GLU A 164 -6.82 -13.05 -9.17
N VAL A 165 -7.82 -13.94 -9.19
CA VAL A 165 -9.00 -13.85 -8.32
C VAL A 165 -9.20 -15.18 -7.63
N MET A 166 -9.47 -15.13 -6.33
CA MET A 166 -9.82 -16.31 -5.54
C MET A 166 -10.96 -15.98 -4.57
N PHE A 167 -11.81 -16.99 -4.34
CA PHE A 167 -13.00 -16.89 -3.51
C PHE A 167 -12.90 -17.88 -2.37
N GLU A 168 -12.98 -17.40 -1.12
CA GLU A 168 -12.93 -18.25 0.07
C GLU A 168 -13.71 -17.59 1.21
N ASP A 169 -14.37 -18.40 2.06
CA ASP A 169 -15.22 -17.90 3.15
C ASP A 169 -14.52 -16.92 4.09
N CYS A 170 -13.21 -17.12 4.33
CA CYS A 170 -12.42 -16.28 5.23
C CYS A 170 -12.30 -14.82 4.76
N TYR A 171 -12.50 -14.54 3.47
CA TYR A 171 -12.42 -13.19 2.90
C TYR A 171 -13.78 -12.46 2.87
N ALA A 172 -14.87 -13.09 3.30
CA ALA A 172 -16.21 -12.49 3.24
C ALA A 172 -16.34 -11.17 4.03
N LYS A 173 -15.54 -11.00 5.08
CA LYS A 173 -15.54 -9.79 5.92
C LYS A 173 -14.35 -8.86 5.68
N ASN A 174 -13.31 -9.37 5.03
CA ASN A 174 -12.05 -8.66 4.79
C ASN A 174 -11.51 -9.07 3.41
N PRO A 175 -12.02 -8.47 2.32
CA PRO A 175 -11.51 -8.73 0.99
C PRO A 175 -10.06 -8.23 0.88
N LEU A 176 -9.28 -8.87 0.02
CA LEU A 176 -7.95 -8.39 -0.36
C LEU A 176 -8.04 -7.76 -1.75
N VAL A 177 -7.55 -6.54 -1.87
CA VAL A 177 -7.52 -5.77 -3.11
C VAL A 177 -6.12 -5.23 -3.26
N ASN A 178 -5.30 -5.98 -3.99
CA ASN A 178 -3.91 -5.61 -4.25
C ASN A 178 -3.74 -5.19 -5.70
N ALA A 179 -2.98 -4.12 -5.92
CA ALA A 179 -2.65 -3.59 -7.24
C ALA A 179 -1.14 -3.60 -7.42
N PHE A 180 -0.70 -4.26 -8.48
CA PHE A 180 0.68 -4.27 -8.96
C PHE A 180 0.79 -3.35 -10.16
N CYS A 181 1.92 -2.67 -10.31
CA CYS A 181 2.24 -1.95 -11.53
C CYS A 181 3.68 -2.26 -11.97
N LEU A 182 3.84 -2.43 -13.27
CA LEU A 182 5.12 -2.50 -13.97
C LEU A 182 5.32 -1.24 -14.80
N GLY A 183 6.50 -0.66 -14.70
CA GLY A 183 6.97 0.41 -15.56
C GLY A 183 8.32 0.10 -16.19
N LEU A 184 8.65 0.84 -17.24
CA LEU A 184 9.94 0.79 -17.93
C LEU A 184 10.70 2.10 -17.73
N ALA A 185 11.98 1.98 -17.40
CA ALA A 185 12.93 3.08 -17.35
C ALA A 185 14.18 2.74 -18.16
N ARG A 186 15.01 3.76 -18.42
CA ARG A 186 16.38 3.55 -18.84
C ARG A 186 17.21 3.07 -17.64
N ALA A 187 18.20 2.22 -17.89
CA ALA A 187 19.03 1.62 -16.84
C ALA A 187 20.20 2.51 -16.39
N ASP A 188 20.53 3.55 -17.16
CA ASP A 188 21.61 4.51 -16.91
C ASP A 188 21.20 5.70 -16.02
#